data_AF-T1AYV7-F1
#
_entry.id   AF-T1AYV7-F1
#
_cell.length_a   1.000
_cell.length_b   1.000
_cell.length_c   1.000
_cell.angle_alpha   90.00
_cell.angle_beta   90.00
_cell.angle_gamma   90.00
#
_symmetry.space_group_name_H-M   'P 1'
#
loop_
_entity.id
_entity.type
_entity.pdbx_description
1 polymer ?
#
loop_
_entity_poly.entity_id
_entity_poly.type
_entity_poly.pdbx_seq_one_letter_code
_entity_poly.pdbx_strand_id
1 'polypeptide(L)'
;GTETGFYLSFDNGRHWQPLQLNLPTVSVRDIAIHGRALVIATHGRGFWMLDDLAPIREVQADWLHQALVLEHPAPAYRLRRTLYRDEPLPPETPHAANPTTGAAIYYYLGTRPKGPLTLTIRTPSGQLVRRYTSTQTFPPPPSRPVPDTLDREATGTHHTPGLNRFVW
;
A
#
# COMPACT_ATOMS: atom_id res chain seq x y z
N GLY A 1 -6.19 12.36 18.23
CA GLY A 1 -5.04 12.89 17.47
C GLY A 1 -4.23 13.79 18.37
N THR A 2 -2.98 14.07 18.02
CA THR A 2 -2.16 15.06 18.75
C THR A 2 -2.06 16.36 17.95
N GLU A 3 -1.53 17.42 18.55
CA GLU A 3 -1.26 18.66 17.83
C GLU A 3 -0.13 18.54 16.80
N THR A 4 0.68 17.47 16.89
CA THR A 4 1.89 17.31 16.09
C THR A 4 1.85 16.09 15.15
N GLY A 5 0.82 15.25 15.21
CA GLY A 5 0.72 14.07 14.35
C GLY A 5 -0.21 12.97 14.86
N PHE A 6 -0.06 11.80 14.24
CA PHE A 6 -0.85 10.60 14.53
C PHE A 6 0.02 9.50 15.13
N TYR A 7 -0.50 8.82 16.16
CA TYR A 7 0.19 7.78 16.90
C TYR A 7 -0.72 6.57 17.00
N LEU A 8 -0.12 5.39 17.02
CA LEU A 8 -0.81 4.12 17.15
C LEU A 8 -0.25 3.37 18.36
N SER A 9 -1.08 2.53 18.97
CA SER A 9 -0.68 1.61 20.03
C SER A 9 -1.19 0.22 19.71
N PHE A 10 -0.35 -0.79 19.95
CA PHE A 10 -0.68 -2.20 19.77
C PHE A 10 -0.98 -2.93 21.09
N ASP A 11 -0.91 -2.23 22.22
CA ASP A 11 -0.95 -2.83 23.56
C ASP A 11 -1.90 -2.08 24.51
N ASN A 12 -3.04 -1.67 23.95
CA ASN A 12 -4.11 -0.97 24.66
C ASN A 12 -3.66 0.36 25.29
N GLY A 13 -2.78 1.10 24.60
CA GLY A 13 -2.36 2.44 24.97
C GLY A 13 -1.21 2.50 25.97
N ARG A 14 -0.53 1.39 26.26
CA ARG A 14 0.64 1.36 27.15
C ARG A 14 1.88 1.94 26.46
N HIS A 15 2.08 1.59 25.19
CA HIS A 15 3.12 2.16 24.35
C HIS A 15 2.51 2.77 23.09
N TRP A 16 2.98 3.98 22.75
CA TRP A 16 2.56 4.73 21.58
C TRP A 16 3.74 4.93 20.65
N GLN A 17 3.53 4.65 19.37
CA GLN A 17 4.53 4.86 18.33
C GLN A 17 3.95 5.76 17.23
N PRO A 18 4.76 6.65 16.63
CA PRO A 18 4.29 7.54 15.59
C PRO A 18 3.90 6.77 14.32
N LEU A 19 2.76 7.12 13.74
CA LEU A 19 2.36 6.71 12.39
C LEU A 19 2.29 7.95 11.51
N GLN A 20 3.46 8.45 11.13
CA GLN A 20 3.56 9.69 10.37
C GLN A 20 3.49 9.44 8.86
N LEU A 21 4.19 8.43 8.32
CA LEU A 21 4.29 8.21 6.86
C LEU A 21 4.58 9.53 6.11
N ASN A 22 3.70 9.94 5.19
CA ASN A 22 3.73 11.23 4.50
C ASN A 22 2.70 12.25 5.06
N LEU A 23 2.03 11.95 6.17
CA LEU A 23 1.18 12.91 6.88
C LEU A 23 2.07 14.09 7.31
N PRO A 24 1.70 15.34 7.01
CA PRO A 24 2.45 16.49 7.49
C PRO A 24 2.34 16.63 9.02
N THR A 25 3.29 17.30 9.65
CA THR A 25 3.21 17.67 11.07
C THR A 25 2.10 18.71 11.26
N VAL A 26 0.88 18.24 11.55
CA VAL A 26 -0.30 19.07 11.75
C VAL A 26 -1.21 18.52 12.83
N SER A 27 -2.03 19.41 13.40
CA SER A 27 -3.05 19.04 14.37
C SER A 27 -4.09 18.12 13.73
N VAL A 28 -4.28 16.95 14.34
CA VAL A 28 -5.31 15.98 13.96
C VAL A 28 -6.58 16.26 14.75
N ARG A 29 -7.67 16.59 14.05
CA ARG A 29 -8.94 17.02 14.65
C ARG A 29 -9.95 15.89 14.77
N ASP A 30 -9.97 14.96 13.83
CA ASP A 30 -10.84 13.81 13.87
C ASP A 30 -10.21 12.61 13.14
N ILE A 31 -10.65 11.41 13.49
CA ILE A 31 -10.17 10.14 12.93
C ILE A 31 -11.37 9.24 12.69
N ALA A 32 -11.50 8.75 11.46
CA ALA A 32 -12.50 7.76 11.09
C ALA A 32 -11.85 6.53 10.45
N ILE A 33 -12.46 5.38 10.68
CA ILE A 33 -12.14 4.14 9.98
C ILE A 33 -13.29 3.87 9.01
N HIS A 34 -12.98 3.71 7.73
CA HIS A 34 -13.95 3.32 6.71
C HIS A 34 -13.48 2.04 6.02
N GLY A 35 -14.04 0.89 6.43
CA GLY A 35 -13.57 -0.42 5.99
C GLY A 35 -12.12 -0.67 6.39
N ARG A 36 -11.23 -0.73 5.38
CA ARG A 36 -9.79 -0.86 5.55
C ARG A 36 -9.05 0.47 5.57
N ALA A 37 -9.70 1.59 5.28
CA ALA A 37 -9.02 2.88 5.25
C ALA A 37 -9.03 3.60 6.60
N LEU A 38 -7.94 4.30 6.90
CA LEU A 38 -7.86 5.33 7.95
C LEU A 38 -8.05 6.70 7.31
N VAL A 39 -9.00 7.47 7.82
CA VAL A 39 -9.22 8.85 7.40
C VAL A 39 -8.89 9.77 8.58
N ILE A 40 -8.04 10.76 8.34
CA ILE A 40 -7.59 11.72 9.34
C ILE A 40 -8.02 13.12 8.89
N ALA A 41 -8.83 13.79 9.69
CA ALA A 41 -9.15 15.20 9.49
C ALA A 41 -8.04 16.06 10.10
N THR A 42 -7.45 16.94 9.32
CA THR A 42 -6.35 17.80 9.75
C THR A 42 -6.78 19.25 9.86
N HIS A 43 -6.10 20.01 10.72
CA HIS A 43 -6.32 21.46 10.80
C HIS A 43 -5.66 22.18 9.61
N GLY A 44 -6.48 22.79 8.74
CA GLY A 44 -6.00 23.66 7.66
C GLY A 44 -5.40 22.96 6.44
N ARG A 45 -5.46 21.62 6.35
CA ARG A 45 -4.92 20.84 5.21
C ARG A 45 -5.87 19.76 4.67
N GLY A 46 -7.17 19.88 4.99
CA GLY A 46 -8.19 18.92 4.55
C GLY A 46 -8.06 17.56 5.24
N PHE A 47 -8.27 16.48 4.50
CA PHE A 47 -8.19 15.11 5.00
C PHE A 47 -6.96 14.39 4.44
N TRP A 48 -6.39 13.51 5.24
CA TRP A 48 -5.36 12.56 4.84
C TRP A 48 -5.92 11.14 4.97
N MET A 49 -5.55 10.25 4.04
CA MET A 49 -6.07 8.89 4.00
C MET A 49 -4.93 7.88 3.87
N LEU A 50 -4.99 6.82 4.67
CA LEU A 50 -4.24 5.59 4.46
C LEU A 50 -5.22 4.55 3.91
N ASP A 51 -5.06 4.17 2.65
CA ASP A 51 -6.03 3.33 1.93
C ASP A 51 -6.23 1.95 2.54
N ASP A 52 -5.17 1.36 3.10
CA ASP A 52 -5.20 0.02 3.67
C ASP A 52 -4.48 -0.08 5.02
N LEU A 53 -5.27 -0.23 6.07
CA LEU A 53 -4.87 -0.44 7.45
C LEU A 53 -4.59 -1.91 7.78
N ALA A 54 -4.96 -2.86 6.94
CA ALA A 54 -4.83 -4.26 7.32
C ALA A 54 -3.39 -4.69 7.59
N PRO A 55 -2.36 -4.24 6.86
CA PRO A 55 -0.99 -4.56 7.23
C PRO A 55 -0.62 -4.05 8.63
N ILE A 56 -1.30 -3.01 9.14
CA ILE A 56 -1.10 -2.52 10.50
C ILE A 56 -1.93 -3.35 11.50
N ARG A 57 -3.17 -3.71 11.16
CA ARG A 57 -4.07 -4.50 12.02
C ARG A 57 -3.66 -5.96 12.16
N GLU A 58 -3.16 -6.54 11.07
CA GLU A 58 -2.75 -7.94 11.01
C GLU A 58 -1.34 -8.14 11.54
N VAL A 59 -0.53 -7.07 11.68
CA VAL A 59 0.72 -7.14 12.46
C VAL A 59 0.36 -7.44 13.91
N GLN A 60 0.25 -8.74 14.17
CA GLN A 60 0.16 -9.31 15.49
C GLN A 60 1.57 -9.49 16.03
N ALA A 61 1.73 -9.55 17.35
CA ALA A 61 3.02 -9.83 17.98
C ALA A 61 3.73 -11.05 17.36
N ASP A 62 2.95 -12.05 16.92
CA ASP A 62 3.44 -13.27 16.29
C ASP A 62 4.11 -13.05 14.93
N TRP A 63 3.78 -11.99 14.18
CA TRP A 63 4.42 -11.69 12.89
C TRP A 63 5.90 -11.38 13.07
N LEU A 64 6.25 -10.69 14.16
CA LEU A 64 7.63 -10.30 14.47
C LEU A 64 8.54 -11.51 14.72
N HIS A 65 7.95 -12.68 15.00
CA HIS A 65 8.67 -13.93 15.21
C HIS A 65 8.72 -14.84 13.98
N GLN A 66 8.02 -14.47 12.89
CA GLN A 66 7.95 -15.27 11.67
C GLN A 66 8.96 -14.78 10.62
N ALA A 67 9.53 -15.72 9.86
CA ALA A 67 10.47 -15.40 8.79
C ALA A 67 9.79 -14.70 7.60
N LEU A 68 8.58 -15.13 7.26
CA LEU A 68 7.74 -14.59 6.19
C LEU A 68 6.28 -14.68 6.60
N VAL A 69 5.54 -13.58 6.45
CA VAL A 69 4.08 -13.56 6.57
C VAL A 69 3.50 -12.94 5.31
N LEU A 70 2.45 -13.56 4.77
CA LEU A 70 1.69 -13.03 3.65
C LEU A 70 0.33 -12.55 4.17
N GLU A 71 0.03 -11.27 3.92
CA GLU A 71 -1.25 -10.66 4.27
C GLU A 71 -2.33 -11.05 3.26
N HIS A 72 -3.60 -11.01 3.68
CA HIS A 72 -4.73 -11.28 2.79
C HIS A 72 -5.08 -10.04 1.97
N PRO A 73 -4.74 -10.01 0.65
CA PRO A 73 -4.88 -8.79 -0.13
C PRO A 73 -6.34 -8.35 -0.22
N ALA A 74 -6.55 -7.03 -0.19
CA ALA A 74 -7.85 -6.44 -0.42
C ALA A 74 -8.38 -6.78 -1.84
N PRO A 75 -9.71 -6.84 -2.04
CA PRO A 75 -10.29 -6.99 -3.37
C PRO A 75 -9.76 -5.90 -4.32
N ALA A 76 -9.23 -6.33 -5.46
CA ALA A 76 -8.68 -5.44 -6.46
C ALA A 76 -9.64 -5.29 -7.65
N TYR A 77 -9.79 -4.06 -8.12
CA TYR A 77 -10.66 -3.75 -9.26
C TYR A 77 -9.81 -3.33 -10.45
N ARG A 78 -10.03 -3.99 -11.58
CA ARG A 78 -9.48 -3.54 -12.86
C ARG A 78 -10.43 -2.54 -13.50
N LEU A 79 -10.16 -1.27 -13.25
CA LEU A 79 -10.88 -0.18 -13.92
C LEU A 79 -10.33 -0.01 -15.34
N ARG A 80 -11.13 0.52 -16.27
CA ARG A 80 -10.60 1.04 -17.54
C ARG A 80 -10.36 2.53 -17.35
N ARG A 81 -9.26 3.05 -17.89
CA ARG A 81 -9.03 4.49 -17.92
C ARG A 81 -10.17 5.13 -18.70
N THR A 82 -10.77 6.17 -18.14
CA THR A 82 -11.80 6.93 -18.87
C THR A 82 -11.16 7.63 -20.07
N LEU A 83 -11.90 7.73 -21.17
CA LEU A 83 -11.52 8.54 -22.34
C LEU A 83 -11.95 10.00 -22.18
N TYR A 84 -12.42 10.39 -20.98
CA TYR A 84 -12.81 11.75 -20.68
C TYR A 84 -11.59 12.68 -20.80
N ARG A 85 -11.72 13.70 -21.64
CA ARG A 85 -10.60 14.52 -22.12
C ARG A 85 -10.00 15.45 -21.05
N ASP A 86 -10.70 15.65 -19.94
CA ASP A 86 -10.29 16.57 -18.87
C ASP A 86 -9.43 15.87 -17.79
N GLU A 87 -8.97 14.63 -18.02
CA GLU A 87 -7.97 13.95 -17.19
C GLU A 87 -6.62 13.80 -17.93
N PRO A 88 -5.48 14.01 -17.25
CA PRO A 88 -5.34 14.32 -15.82
C PRO A 88 -5.75 15.75 -15.48
N LEU A 89 -6.25 15.94 -14.24
CA LEU A 89 -6.55 17.27 -13.71
C LEU A 89 -5.32 18.19 -13.81
N PRO A 90 -5.51 19.49 -14.04
CA PRO A 90 -4.41 20.44 -13.98
C PRO A 90 -3.66 20.35 -12.64
N PRO A 91 -2.31 20.43 -12.60
CA PRO A 91 -1.52 20.31 -11.37
C PRO A 91 -1.94 21.26 -10.25
N GLU A 92 -2.50 22.42 -10.61
CA GLU A 92 -3.03 23.43 -9.69
C GLU A 92 -4.33 23.01 -8.99
N THR A 93 -5.04 22.02 -9.52
CA THR A 93 -6.28 21.52 -8.91
C THR A 93 -5.93 20.61 -7.74
N PRO A 94 -6.36 20.89 -6.50
CA PRO A 94 -6.05 20.02 -5.36
C PRO A 94 -6.71 18.65 -5.53
N HIS A 95 -5.90 17.61 -5.68
CA HIS A 95 -6.37 16.23 -5.74
C HIS A 95 -5.40 15.31 -4.99
N ALA A 96 -5.94 14.25 -4.41
CA ALA A 96 -5.14 13.18 -3.83
C ALA A 96 -4.67 12.23 -4.93
N ALA A 97 -3.54 11.56 -4.70
CA ALA A 97 -3.14 10.47 -5.56
C ALA A 97 -4.18 9.35 -5.50
N ASN A 98 -4.58 8.83 -6.65
CA ASN A 98 -5.42 7.65 -6.70
C ASN A 98 -4.63 6.43 -6.17
N PRO A 99 -5.32 5.45 -5.57
CA PRO A 99 -4.69 4.21 -5.16
C PRO A 99 -3.99 3.54 -6.34
N THR A 100 -2.95 2.75 -6.03
CA THR A 100 -2.17 2.07 -7.08
C THR A 100 -3.08 1.17 -7.90
N THR A 101 -2.92 1.18 -9.22
CA THR A 101 -3.69 0.31 -10.07
C THR A 101 -3.17 -1.12 -9.95
N GLY A 102 -4.03 -2.04 -9.51
CA GLY A 102 -3.71 -3.45 -9.45
C GLY A 102 -4.13 -4.06 -8.11
N ALA A 103 -3.67 -5.28 -7.87
CA ALA A 103 -3.83 -5.91 -6.56
C ALA A 103 -2.60 -5.63 -5.68
N ALA A 104 -2.79 -4.83 -4.63
CA ALA A 104 -1.77 -4.62 -3.61
C ALA A 104 -1.69 -5.87 -2.72
N ILE A 105 -0.49 -6.44 -2.63
CA ILE A 105 -0.17 -7.61 -1.83
C ILE A 105 0.90 -7.20 -0.83
N TYR A 106 0.58 -7.32 0.45
CA TYR A 106 1.50 -7.02 1.54
C TYR A 106 2.13 -8.29 2.09
N TYR A 107 3.40 -8.22 2.44
CA TYR A 107 4.11 -9.32 3.10
C TYR A 107 5.17 -8.77 4.04
N TYR A 108 5.34 -9.46 5.16
CA TYR A 108 6.35 -9.15 6.16
C TYR A 108 7.53 -10.12 6.04
N LEU A 109 8.74 -9.60 6.13
CA LEU A 109 9.98 -10.38 6.19
C LEU A 109 10.67 -10.11 7.52
N GLY A 110 10.74 -11.10 8.42
CA GLY A 110 11.43 -10.93 9.70
C GLY A 110 12.95 -10.72 9.53
N THR A 111 13.52 -11.35 8.50
CA THR A 111 14.93 -11.16 8.11
C THR A 111 15.07 -11.10 6.60
N ARG A 112 16.20 -10.58 6.12
CA ARG A 112 16.50 -10.53 4.69
C ARG A 112 16.70 -11.97 4.18
N PRO A 113 15.92 -12.44 3.20
CA PRO A 113 16.12 -13.76 2.61
C PRO A 113 17.51 -13.90 2.00
N LYS A 114 18.15 -15.06 2.19
CA LYS A 114 19.48 -15.35 1.59
C LYS A 114 19.42 -15.66 0.08
N GLY A 115 18.23 -16.01 -0.43
CA GLY A 115 17.99 -16.34 -1.83
C GLY A 115 16.87 -15.50 -2.45
N PRO A 116 16.53 -15.74 -3.72
CA PRO A 116 15.48 -15.00 -4.40
C PRO A 116 14.12 -15.23 -3.73
N LEU A 117 13.40 -14.14 -3.47
CA LEU A 117 12.01 -14.20 -3.03
C LEU A 117 11.11 -14.42 -4.25
N THR A 118 10.25 -15.44 -4.21
CA THR A 118 9.28 -15.72 -5.28
C THR A 118 7.86 -15.47 -4.80
N LEU A 119 7.11 -14.64 -5.53
CA LEU A 119 5.67 -14.48 -5.37
C LEU A 119 4.94 -15.25 -6.47
N THR A 120 3.93 -16.05 -6.09
CA THR A 120 3.16 -16.87 -7.02
C THR A 120 1.68 -16.62 -6.85
N ILE A 121 0.98 -16.31 -7.96
CA ILE A 121 -0.46 -16.09 -8.01
C ILE A 121 -1.09 -17.31 -8.68
N ARG A 122 -2.09 -17.92 -8.03
CA ARG A 122 -2.78 -19.12 -8.50
C ARG A 122 -4.29 -18.92 -8.54
N THR A 123 -4.95 -19.69 -9.39
CA THR A 123 -6.42 -19.83 -9.36
C THR A 123 -6.85 -20.62 -8.11
N PRO A 124 -8.14 -20.59 -7.73
CA PRO A 124 -8.67 -21.46 -6.68
C PRO A 124 -8.45 -22.96 -6.93
N SER A 125 -8.37 -23.39 -8.19
CA SER A 125 -8.03 -24.76 -8.60
C SER A 125 -6.52 -25.09 -8.53
N GLY A 126 -5.69 -24.13 -8.11
CA GLY A 126 -4.24 -24.31 -7.93
C GLY A 126 -3.40 -24.06 -9.18
N GLN A 127 -4.01 -23.68 -10.31
CA GLN A 127 -3.31 -23.39 -11.56
C GLN A 127 -2.51 -22.09 -11.47
N LEU A 128 -1.30 -22.08 -12.03
CA LEU A 128 -0.43 -20.91 -12.02
C LEU A 128 -0.97 -19.80 -12.95
N VAL A 129 -1.20 -18.61 -12.40
CA VAL A 129 -1.58 -17.41 -13.17
C VAL A 129 -0.34 -16.57 -13.48
N ARG A 130 0.48 -16.27 -12.47
CA ARG A 130 1.71 -15.48 -12.60
C ARG A 130 2.74 -15.87 -11.54
N ARG A 131 4.02 -15.66 -11.87
CA ARG A 131 5.16 -15.82 -10.96
C ARG A 131 6.09 -14.62 -11.11
N TYR A 132 6.53 -14.08 -9.98
CA TYR A 132 7.47 -12.97 -9.88
C TYR A 132 8.64 -13.36 -8.97
N THR A 133 9.83 -12.84 -9.25
CA THR A 133 11.02 -13.07 -8.42
C THR A 133 11.74 -11.75 -8.13
N SER A 134 12.38 -11.64 -6.97
CA SER A 134 13.10 -10.43 -6.55
C SER A 134 14.30 -10.08 -7.42
N THR A 135 14.70 -11.02 -8.29
CA THR A 135 15.76 -10.87 -9.29
C THR A 135 15.22 -10.51 -10.68
N GLN A 136 13.89 -10.40 -10.83
CA GLN A 136 13.27 -10.08 -12.11
C GLN A 136 13.43 -8.60 -12.40
N THR A 137 13.96 -8.28 -13.58
CA THR A 137 14.00 -6.92 -14.11
C THR A 137 12.71 -6.64 -14.87
N PHE A 138 12.06 -5.53 -14.56
CA PHE A 138 10.92 -5.03 -15.33
C PHE A 138 11.42 -4.01 -16.35
N PRO A 139 10.92 -4.02 -17.60
CA PRO A 139 11.23 -2.95 -18.53
C PRO A 139 10.75 -1.61 -17.94
N PRO A 140 11.47 -0.51 -18.22
CA PRO A 140 11.03 0.81 -17.77
C PRO A 140 9.63 1.12 -18.29
N PRO A 141 8.82 1.87 -17.53
CA PRO A 141 7.51 2.29 -18.01
C PRO A 141 7.67 3.05 -19.34
N PRO A 142 6.70 2.91 -20.26
CA PRO A 142 6.74 3.58 -21.55
C PRO A 142 6.83 5.10 -21.35
N SER A 143 7.59 5.79 -22.21
CA SER A 143 7.80 7.24 -22.13
C SER A 143 6.53 8.07 -22.43
N ARG A 144 5.48 7.42 -22.94
CA ARG A 144 4.16 8.02 -23.15
C ARG A 144 3.11 7.14 -22.47
N PRO A 145 2.15 7.75 -21.75
CA PRO A 145 1.03 7.01 -21.20
C PRO A 145 0.25 6.35 -22.36
N VAL A 146 0.18 5.03 -22.35
CA VAL A 146 -0.54 4.27 -23.37
C VAL A 146 -2.03 4.27 -23.00
N PRO A 147 -2.94 4.75 -23.88
CA PRO A 147 -4.34 5.01 -23.52
C PRO A 147 -5.12 3.82 -22.95
N ASP A 148 -4.69 2.59 -23.24
CA ASP A 148 -5.44 1.35 -22.93
C ASP A 148 -4.76 0.47 -21.87
N THR A 149 -3.66 0.95 -21.29
CA THR A 149 -3.02 0.30 -20.15
C THR A 149 -2.91 1.32 -19.04
N LEU A 150 -3.64 1.08 -17.94
CA LEU A 150 -3.24 1.65 -16.66
C LEU A 150 -1.76 1.30 -16.47
N ASP A 151 -0.95 2.32 -16.25
CA ASP A 151 0.48 2.15 -16.08
C ASP A 151 0.70 1.10 -15.00
N ARG A 152 1.14 -0.09 -15.42
CA ARG A 152 1.49 -1.16 -14.49
C ARG A 152 2.81 -0.75 -13.88
N GLU A 153 2.75 -0.08 -12.74
CA GLU A 153 3.88 -0.03 -11.83
C GLU A 153 4.07 -1.42 -11.24
N ALA A 154 4.65 -2.33 -12.03
CA ALA A 154 5.18 -3.58 -11.50
C ALA A 154 6.37 -3.20 -10.62
N THR A 155 6.07 -2.84 -9.37
CA THR A 155 7.06 -2.65 -8.33
C THR A 155 7.63 -4.03 -8.05
N GLY A 156 8.95 -4.16 -8.14
CA GLY A 156 9.61 -5.46 -7.95
C GLY A 156 9.25 -6.10 -6.60
N THR A 157 9.41 -7.42 -6.51
CA THR A 157 9.31 -8.09 -5.21
C THR A 157 10.53 -7.71 -4.38
N HIS A 158 10.35 -6.75 -3.46
CA HIS A 158 11.37 -6.32 -2.53
C HIS A 158 11.72 -7.43 -1.52
N HIS A 159 12.98 -7.52 -1.12
CA HIS A 159 13.47 -8.54 -0.17
C HIS A 159 14.01 -7.90 1.12
N THR A 160 13.54 -6.69 1.43
CA THR A 160 13.99 -5.92 2.59
C THR A 160 13.29 -6.43 3.85
N PRO A 161 13.97 -6.56 5.00
CA PRO A 161 13.29 -6.85 6.26
C PRO A 161 12.20 -5.82 6.58
N GLY A 162 11.13 -6.27 7.22
CA GLY A 162 9.96 -5.45 7.54
C GLY A 162 8.79 -5.67 6.59
N LEU A 163 7.83 -4.74 6.63
CA LEU A 163 6.66 -4.77 5.78
C LEU A 163 7.02 -4.31 4.36
N ASN A 164 6.65 -5.11 3.37
CA ASN A 164 6.85 -4.85 1.96
C ASN A 164 5.50 -4.87 1.23
N ARG A 165 5.42 -4.15 0.11
CA ARG A 165 4.26 -4.11 -0.78
C ARG A 165 4.68 -4.52 -2.19
N PHE A 166 3.87 -5.35 -2.83
CA PHE A 166 3.94 -5.68 -4.25
C PHE A 166 2.60 -5.34 -4.91
N VAL A 167 2.62 -4.79 -6.13
CA VAL A 167 1.39 -4.47 -6.88
C VAL A 167 1.35 -5.30 -8.15
N TRP A 168 0.27 -6.08 -8.31
CA TRP A 168 0.02 -6.96 -9.47
C TRP A 168 -0.87 -6.31 -10.55
#